data_AF-A0A1U7DEK0-F1
#
_entry.id   AF-A0A1U7DEK0-F1
#
_cell.length_a   1.000
_cell.length_b   1.000
_cell.length_c   1.000
_cell.angle_alpha   90.00
_cell.angle_beta   90.00
_cell.angle_gamma   90.00
#
_symmetry.space_group_name_H-M   'P 1'
#
loop_
_entity.id
_entity.type
_entity.pdbx_description
1 polymer ?
#
loop_
_entity_poly.entity_id
_entity_poly.type
_entity_poly.pdbx_seq_one_letter_code
_entity_poly.pdbx_strand_id
1 'polypeptide(L)'
;MTLLQIASLLIVLAGAFGAINYLFLKLPSAIGILVVALLASIALMVLDWAAPGLGVSDQVRGMVTGLDFDETLLEGMLGLLLFAGALHVKLSDLKAEWKLVFLMATIGVGLSTVVVGVGFSWLTGMPLLIALVFGSLISPTDPVAVLGVLREANLRKSLETKIAGESLFNDGVGYVVYLVLVGLAFPAGGEEHASGLTEAAILFVQEAGGGAILGGVLGWLTFRIMRRIDDYSLEVLITLGLAFGGYQLSVFLHVSAPIMAVVAGLLIGDIGSKHGMSEETRKYVDAFWKLIDEILNAVLFLMIGFEVFAVSFGADALVAGVASIGLALMGRLAAVAVPVMLLRPFREFSRGVVPIMTWGGLKGGISVALALALPDSEWKPLILTCTYMVVIFSIIVQGLTVARLANRVGREPDLV
;
A
#
# COMPACT_ATOMS: atom_id res chain seq x y z
N MET A 1 6.47 -15.72 -21.18
CA MET A 1 5.83 -16.83 -20.43
C MET A 1 4.32 -16.61 -20.46
N THR A 2 3.48 -17.64 -20.29
CA THR A 2 2.04 -17.39 -20.12
C THR A 2 1.76 -16.84 -18.72
N LEU A 3 0.66 -16.10 -18.54
CA LEU A 3 0.23 -15.58 -17.24
C LEU A 3 0.19 -16.68 -16.16
N LEU A 4 -0.26 -17.88 -16.53
CA LEU A 4 -0.31 -19.02 -15.62
C LEU A 4 1.08 -19.48 -15.17
N GLN A 5 2.07 -19.52 -16.09
CA GLN A 5 3.44 -19.88 -15.74
C GLN A 5 4.05 -18.88 -14.77
N ILE A 6 3.83 -17.59 -15.03
CA ILE A 6 4.26 -16.48 -14.17
C ILE A 6 3.65 -16.60 -12.77
N ALA A 7 2.32 -16.72 -12.69
CA ALA A 7 1.62 -16.83 -11.42
C ALA A 7 2.09 -18.06 -10.63
N SER A 8 2.28 -19.20 -11.31
CA SER A 8 2.79 -20.41 -10.67
C SER A 8 4.21 -20.24 -10.13
N LEU A 9 5.09 -19.56 -10.88
CA LEU A 9 6.46 -19.29 -10.46
C LEU A 9 6.49 -18.36 -9.24
N LEU A 10 5.71 -17.28 -9.25
CA LEU A 10 5.61 -16.35 -8.13
C LEU A 10 5.14 -17.04 -6.85
N ILE A 11 4.12 -17.91 -6.94
CA ILE A 11 3.60 -18.66 -5.79
C ILE A 11 4.66 -19.65 -5.26
N VAL A 12 5.33 -20.40 -6.15
CA VAL A 12 6.38 -21.34 -5.75
C VAL A 12 7.54 -20.62 -5.09
N LEU A 13 8.00 -19.51 -5.66
CA LEU A 13 9.09 -18.70 -5.11
C LEU A 13 8.69 -18.04 -3.79
N ALA A 14 7.47 -17.51 -3.66
CA ALA A 14 6.96 -16.95 -2.41
C ALA A 14 6.95 -18.00 -1.30
N GLY A 15 6.52 -19.22 -1.60
CA GLY A 15 6.58 -20.36 -0.67
C GLY A 15 8.01 -20.75 -0.28
N ALA A 16 8.91 -20.83 -1.27
CA ALA A 16 10.32 -21.15 -1.03
C ALA A 16 11.03 -20.08 -0.19
N PHE A 17 10.83 -18.80 -0.50
CA PHE A 17 11.46 -17.70 0.23
C PHE A 17 10.84 -17.52 1.61
N GLY A 18 9.54 -17.74 1.75
CA GLY A 18 8.86 -17.84 3.04
C GLY A 18 9.44 -18.95 3.92
N ALA A 19 9.72 -20.13 3.34
CA ALA A 19 10.36 -21.24 4.04
C ALA A 19 11.81 -20.91 4.46
N ILE A 20 12.60 -20.28 3.59
CA ILE A 20 13.95 -19.80 3.93
C ILE A 20 13.90 -18.79 5.08
N ASN A 21 12.98 -17.82 5.02
CA ASN A 21 12.80 -16.86 6.11
C ASN A 21 12.44 -17.58 7.42
N TYR A 22 11.46 -18.50 7.39
CA TYR A 22 11.02 -19.23 8.57
C TYR A 22 12.15 -20.07 9.20
N LEU A 23 12.95 -20.75 8.38
CA LEU A 23 14.02 -21.64 8.85
C LEU A 23 15.27 -20.89 9.31
N PHE A 24 15.66 -19.80 8.63
CA PHE A 24 16.97 -19.17 8.82
C PHE A 24 16.92 -17.73 9.38
N LEU A 25 16.02 -16.88 8.89
CA LEU A 25 16.04 -15.44 9.21
C LEU A 25 15.12 -15.07 10.38
N LYS A 26 13.99 -15.76 10.54
CA LYS A 26 12.96 -15.53 11.56
C LYS A 26 12.47 -14.07 11.61
N LEU A 27 12.41 -13.43 10.44
CA LEU A 27 11.85 -12.09 10.29
C LEU A 27 10.33 -12.18 10.07
N PRO A 28 9.59 -11.08 10.31
CA PRO A 28 8.19 -10.97 9.88
C PRO A 28 8.04 -11.35 8.41
N SER A 29 7.01 -12.15 8.09
CA SER A 29 6.88 -12.85 6.80
C SER A 29 7.19 -11.98 5.57
N ALA A 30 6.48 -10.85 5.43
CA ALA A 30 6.66 -9.91 4.33
C ALA A 30 8.09 -9.36 4.21
N ILE A 31 8.66 -8.90 5.33
CA ILE A 31 10.04 -8.37 5.38
C ILE A 31 11.04 -9.47 5.04
N GLY A 32 10.84 -10.67 5.59
CA GLY A 32 11.70 -11.81 5.34
C GLY A 32 11.73 -12.24 3.89
N ILE A 33 10.55 -12.32 3.23
CA ILE A 33 10.46 -12.64 1.81
C ILE A 33 11.19 -11.60 0.96
N LEU A 34 10.99 -10.30 1.23
CA LEU A 34 11.73 -9.24 0.54
C LEU A 34 13.24 -9.38 0.73
N VAL A 35 13.71 -9.61 1.96
CA VAL A 35 15.15 -9.75 2.25
C VAL A 35 15.73 -10.96 1.51
N VAL A 36 15.05 -12.10 1.50
CA VAL A 36 15.48 -13.28 0.75
C VAL A 36 15.49 -12.98 -0.75
N ALA A 37 14.48 -12.29 -1.27
CA ALA A 37 14.42 -11.90 -2.68
C ALA A 37 15.55 -10.95 -3.07
N LEU A 38 15.89 -9.97 -2.23
CA LEU A 38 17.02 -9.07 -2.44
C LEU A 38 18.36 -9.81 -2.38
N LEU A 39 18.55 -10.72 -1.43
CA LEU A 39 19.76 -11.53 -1.33
C LEU A 39 19.93 -12.46 -2.54
N ALA A 40 18.85 -13.12 -2.96
CA ALA A 40 18.84 -13.91 -4.19
C ALA A 40 19.18 -13.04 -5.39
N SER A 41 18.65 -11.82 -5.43
CA SER A 41 18.93 -10.87 -6.51
C SER A 41 20.40 -10.47 -6.57
N ILE A 42 20.98 -10.09 -5.43
CA ILE A 42 22.41 -9.76 -5.32
C ILE A 42 23.29 -10.97 -5.69
N ALA A 43 22.94 -12.17 -5.22
CA ALA A 43 23.69 -13.38 -5.53
C ALA A 43 23.74 -13.68 -7.03
N LEU A 44 22.63 -13.47 -7.74
CA LEU A 44 22.58 -13.60 -9.20
C LEU A 44 23.39 -12.51 -9.92
N MET A 45 23.35 -11.25 -9.45
CA MET A 45 24.20 -10.19 -10.01
C MET A 45 25.70 -10.52 -9.87
N VAL A 46 26.11 -11.03 -8.71
CA VAL A 46 27.50 -11.44 -8.47
C VAL A 46 27.87 -12.64 -9.34
N LEU A 47 26.97 -13.59 -9.52
CA LEU A 47 27.18 -14.75 -10.39
C LEU A 47 27.38 -14.33 -11.85
N ASP A 48 26.60 -13.37 -12.33
CA ASP A 48 26.69 -12.83 -13.69
C ASP A 48 28.00 -12.08 -13.91
N TRP A 49 28.43 -11.28 -12.94
CA TRP A 49 29.74 -10.64 -12.97
C TRP A 49 30.91 -11.66 -12.97
N ALA A 50 30.80 -12.73 -12.18
CA ALA A 50 31.83 -13.76 -12.05
C ALA A 50 31.87 -14.73 -13.25
N ALA A 51 30.73 -15.01 -13.87
CA ALA A 51 30.56 -15.96 -14.97
C ALA A 51 29.57 -15.44 -16.03
N PRO A 52 29.92 -14.37 -16.78
CA PRO A 52 29.02 -13.70 -17.72
C PRO A 52 28.59 -14.59 -18.90
N GLY A 53 29.26 -15.72 -19.13
CA GLY A 53 28.90 -16.69 -20.18
C GLY A 53 27.65 -17.53 -19.89
N LEU A 54 27.07 -17.46 -18.68
CA LEU A 54 25.89 -18.26 -18.31
C LEU A 54 24.56 -17.59 -18.69
N GLY A 55 24.52 -16.26 -18.89
CA GLY A 55 23.32 -15.51 -19.32
C GLY A 55 22.11 -15.62 -18.37
N VAL A 56 22.31 -16.05 -17.12
CA VAL A 56 21.24 -16.31 -16.16
C VAL A 56 20.56 -15.01 -15.72
N SER A 57 21.33 -13.93 -15.51
CA SER A 57 20.77 -12.65 -15.11
C SER A 57 19.96 -11.99 -16.22
N ASP A 58 20.37 -12.10 -17.48
CA ASP A 58 19.58 -11.60 -18.62
C ASP A 58 18.27 -12.38 -18.80
N GLN A 59 18.30 -13.69 -18.57
CA GLN A 59 17.07 -14.50 -18.58
C GLN A 59 16.13 -14.15 -17.42
N VAL A 60 16.66 -14.00 -16.19
CA VAL A 60 15.85 -13.62 -15.02
C VAL A 60 15.31 -12.20 -15.18
N ARG A 61 16.15 -11.24 -15.60
CA ARG A 61 15.73 -9.87 -15.87
C ARG A 61 14.68 -9.84 -16.96
N GLY A 62 14.87 -10.56 -18.07
CA GLY A 62 13.88 -10.67 -19.15
C GLY A 62 12.56 -11.34 -18.72
N MET A 63 12.60 -12.27 -17.77
CA MET A 63 11.39 -12.84 -17.17
C MET A 63 10.67 -11.84 -16.26
N VAL A 64 11.42 -11.08 -15.46
CA VAL A 64 10.90 -10.08 -14.51
C VAL A 64 10.35 -8.86 -15.25
N THR A 65 11.08 -8.30 -16.22
CA THR A 65 10.60 -7.18 -17.06
C THR A 65 9.51 -7.60 -18.06
N GLY A 66 9.33 -8.90 -18.27
CA GLY A 66 8.19 -9.45 -19.01
C GLY A 66 6.93 -9.62 -18.15
N LEU A 67 7.01 -9.29 -16.86
CA LEU A 67 5.85 -9.08 -16.00
C LEU A 67 5.47 -7.61 -16.12
N ASP A 68 4.28 -7.31 -16.63
CA ASP A 68 3.67 -5.99 -16.46
C ASP A 68 3.30 -5.87 -14.97
N PHE A 69 4.30 -5.55 -14.13
CA PHE A 69 4.22 -5.50 -12.67
C PHE A 69 3.15 -4.51 -12.23
N ASP A 70 3.10 -3.37 -12.90
CA ASP A 70 2.13 -2.31 -12.66
C ASP A 70 0.71 -2.77 -12.98
N GLU A 71 0.46 -3.39 -14.13
CA GLU A 71 -0.86 -3.93 -14.49
C GLU A 71 -1.28 -5.05 -13.51
N THR A 72 -0.37 -6.00 -13.25
CA THR A 72 -0.62 -7.12 -12.33
C THR A 72 -0.96 -6.61 -10.92
N LEU A 73 -0.23 -5.62 -10.41
CA LEU A 73 -0.47 -5.09 -9.08
C LEU A 73 -1.71 -4.20 -9.05
N LEU A 74 -1.80 -3.20 -9.93
CA LEU A 74 -2.85 -2.18 -9.89
C LEU A 74 -4.20 -2.71 -10.34
N GLU A 75 -4.26 -3.57 -11.34
CA GLU A 75 -5.53 -4.10 -11.85
C GLU A 75 -5.91 -5.44 -11.21
N GLY A 76 -4.92 -6.27 -10.88
CA GLY A 76 -5.13 -7.61 -10.35
C GLY A 76 -5.17 -7.71 -8.82
N MET A 77 -4.17 -7.14 -8.14
CA MET A 77 -3.93 -7.40 -6.71
C MET A 77 -4.45 -6.30 -5.78
N LEU A 78 -4.37 -5.04 -6.20
CA LEU A 78 -4.68 -3.87 -5.36
C LEU A 78 -6.10 -3.92 -4.82
N GLY A 79 -7.07 -4.21 -5.68
CA GLY A 79 -8.48 -4.35 -5.26
C GLY A 79 -8.66 -5.44 -4.20
N LEU A 80 -7.99 -6.58 -4.35
CA LEU A 80 -8.05 -7.69 -3.39
C LEU A 80 -7.36 -7.35 -2.07
N LEU A 81 -6.16 -6.75 -2.11
CA LEU A 81 -5.41 -6.33 -0.93
C LEU A 81 -6.21 -5.33 -0.10
N LEU A 82 -6.80 -4.32 -0.75
CA LEU A 82 -7.60 -3.31 -0.08
C LEU A 82 -8.92 -3.88 0.45
N PHE A 83 -9.58 -4.76 -0.31
CA PHE A 83 -10.79 -5.44 0.15
C PHE A 83 -10.50 -6.33 1.37
N ALA A 84 -9.44 -7.13 1.31
CA ALA A 84 -9.03 -8.02 2.40
C ALA A 84 -8.61 -7.23 3.64
N GLY A 85 -7.81 -6.18 3.47
CA GLY A 85 -7.42 -5.27 4.54
C GLY A 85 -8.63 -4.61 5.20
N ALA A 86 -9.60 -4.15 4.41
CA ALA A 86 -10.84 -3.57 4.90
C ALA A 86 -11.72 -4.55 5.68
N LEU A 87 -11.82 -5.80 5.21
CA LEU A 87 -12.65 -6.83 5.83
C LEU A 87 -12.19 -7.14 7.27
N HIS A 88 -10.88 -7.08 7.54
CA HIS A 88 -10.33 -7.31 8.88
C HIS A 88 -10.50 -6.12 9.85
N VAL A 89 -10.89 -4.94 9.36
CA VAL A 89 -11.05 -3.74 10.19
C VAL A 89 -12.44 -3.72 10.83
N LYS A 90 -12.48 -3.70 12.16
CA LYS A 90 -13.72 -3.56 12.93
C LYS A 90 -14.25 -2.14 12.86
N LEU A 91 -15.39 -1.94 12.18
CA LEU A 91 -15.98 -0.61 12.00
C LEU A 91 -16.33 0.08 13.33
N SER A 92 -16.68 -0.68 14.37
CA SER A 92 -16.93 -0.13 15.71
C SER A 92 -15.69 0.48 16.36
N ASP A 93 -14.53 -0.18 16.19
CA ASP A 93 -13.25 0.34 16.70
C ASP A 93 -12.80 1.54 15.84
N LEU A 94 -12.95 1.45 14.52
CA LEU A 94 -12.65 2.54 13.59
C LEU A 94 -13.51 3.78 13.87
N LYS A 95 -14.80 3.61 14.20
CA LYS A 95 -15.72 4.70 14.58
C LYS A 95 -15.29 5.41 15.86
N ALA A 96 -14.52 4.79 16.75
CA ALA A 96 -13.95 5.48 17.90
C ALA A 96 -12.78 6.41 17.49
N GLU A 97 -12.10 6.09 16.40
CA GLU A 97 -10.88 6.76 15.93
C GLU A 97 -11.07 7.60 14.65
N TRP A 98 -12.29 7.62 14.11
CA TRP A 98 -12.60 8.10 12.76
C TRP A 98 -12.11 9.52 12.46
N LYS A 99 -12.19 10.44 13.43
CA LYS A 99 -11.76 11.83 13.23
C LYS A 99 -10.28 11.89 12.86
N LEU A 100 -9.44 11.17 13.62
CA LEU A 100 -8.00 11.18 13.38
C LEU A 100 -7.68 10.46 12.07
N VAL A 101 -8.27 9.29 11.83
CA VAL A 101 -8.08 8.52 10.59
C VAL A 101 -8.47 9.34 9.37
N PHE A 102 -9.64 10.00 9.40
CA PHE A 102 -10.13 10.84 8.32
C PHE A 102 -9.22 12.03 8.05
N LEU A 103 -8.77 12.74 9.09
CA LEU A 103 -7.82 13.86 8.90
C LEU A 103 -6.47 13.39 8.32
N MET A 104 -5.97 12.22 8.74
CA MET A 104 -4.71 11.69 8.18
C MET A 104 -4.89 11.23 6.73
N ALA A 105 -5.99 10.55 6.40
CA ALA A 105 -6.29 10.09 5.04
C ALA A 105 -6.62 11.21 4.05
N THR A 106 -6.93 12.43 4.53
CA THR A 106 -7.23 13.59 3.68
C THR A 106 -6.12 14.63 3.74
N ILE A 107 -6.09 15.41 4.82
CA ILE A 107 -5.10 16.46 5.05
C ILE A 107 -3.70 15.86 5.16
N GLY A 108 -3.55 14.71 5.82
CA GLY A 108 -2.24 14.07 5.95
C GLY A 108 -1.65 13.66 4.60
N VAL A 109 -2.44 13.06 3.72
CA VAL A 109 -2.03 12.68 2.35
C VAL A 109 -1.65 13.91 1.53
N GLY A 110 -2.50 14.94 1.56
CA GLY A 110 -2.22 16.21 0.86
C GLY A 110 -0.94 16.87 1.36
N LEU A 111 -0.74 16.95 2.68
CA LEU A 111 0.48 17.51 3.28
C LEU A 111 1.72 16.67 2.94
N SER A 112 1.64 15.35 3.03
CA SER A 112 2.75 14.47 2.65
C SER A 112 3.13 14.68 1.18
N THR A 113 2.12 14.73 0.30
CA THR A 113 2.29 14.96 -1.13
C THR A 113 2.98 16.29 -1.40
N VAL A 114 2.54 17.37 -0.76
CA VAL A 114 3.13 18.70 -0.93
C VAL A 114 4.54 18.77 -0.36
N VAL A 115 4.77 18.25 0.85
CA VAL A 115 6.11 18.30 1.50
C VAL A 115 7.13 17.50 0.70
N VAL A 116 6.77 16.27 0.30
CA VAL A 116 7.66 15.42 -0.49
C VAL A 116 7.85 16.01 -1.88
N GLY A 117 6.77 16.42 -2.56
CA GLY A 117 6.86 16.91 -3.93
C GLY A 117 7.59 18.25 -4.07
N VAL A 118 7.29 19.24 -3.21
CA VAL A 118 8.03 20.51 -3.21
C VAL A 118 9.49 20.29 -2.84
N GLY A 119 9.76 19.46 -1.83
CA GLY A 119 11.14 19.14 -1.44
C GLY A 119 11.90 18.43 -2.54
N PHE A 120 11.25 17.53 -3.27
CA PHE A 120 11.87 16.76 -4.35
C PHE A 120 12.12 17.63 -5.60
N SER A 121 11.18 18.52 -5.95
CA SER A 121 11.36 19.53 -7.00
C SER A 121 12.55 20.43 -6.69
N TRP A 122 12.66 20.92 -5.45
CA TRP A 122 13.77 21.76 -5.02
C TRP A 122 15.12 21.05 -5.08
N LEU A 123 15.15 19.76 -4.72
CA LEU A 123 16.37 18.95 -4.70
C LEU A 123 16.87 18.57 -6.10
N THR A 124 15.96 18.23 -7.00
CA THR A 124 16.30 17.63 -8.30
C THR A 124 16.16 18.59 -9.49
N GLY A 125 15.53 19.75 -9.28
CA GLY A 125 15.14 20.66 -10.36
C GLY A 125 13.93 20.19 -11.18
N MET A 126 13.29 19.09 -10.77
CA MET A 126 12.12 18.52 -11.45
C MET A 126 10.95 19.50 -11.45
N PRO A 127 10.15 19.56 -12.55
CA PRO A 127 8.92 20.34 -12.58
C PRO A 127 8.01 20.01 -11.40
N LEU A 128 7.48 21.05 -10.75
CA LEU A 128 6.72 20.90 -9.50
C LEU A 128 5.58 19.88 -9.61
N LEU A 129 4.87 19.87 -10.73
CA LEU A 129 3.74 18.98 -10.95
C LEU A 129 4.15 17.49 -10.99
N ILE A 130 5.26 17.17 -11.68
CA ILE A 130 5.83 15.81 -11.70
C ILE A 130 6.38 15.43 -10.33
N ALA A 131 6.99 16.38 -9.61
CA ALA A 131 7.45 16.13 -8.26
C ALA A 131 6.29 15.92 -7.27
N LEU A 132 5.14 16.58 -7.45
CA LEU A 132 3.92 16.31 -6.69
C LEU A 132 3.38 14.91 -6.98
N VAL A 133 3.47 14.42 -8.23
CA VAL A 133 3.17 13.00 -8.55
C VAL A 133 4.06 12.04 -7.74
N PHE A 134 5.35 12.35 -7.62
CA PHE A 134 6.25 11.60 -6.73
C PHE A 134 5.83 11.69 -5.26
N GLY A 135 5.40 12.87 -4.81
CA GLY A 135 4.85 13.04 -3.46
C GLY A 135 3.61 12.18 -3.20
N SER A 136 2.69 12.08 -4.17
CA SER A 136 1.46 11.31 -4.02
C SER A 136 1.70 9.81 -4.03
N LEU A 137 2.60 9.30 -4.88
CA LEU A 137 2.89 7.87 -4.92
C LEU A 137 3.67 7.38 -3.69
N ILE A 138 4.45 8.27 -3.04
CA ILE A 138 5.14 7.95 -1.78
C ILE A 138 4.23 8.12 -0.56
N SER A 139 3.11 8.83 -0.66
CA SER A 139 2.22 9.07 0.49
C SER A 139 1.58 7.79 1.09
N PRO A 140 1.04 6.85 0.28
CA PRO A 140 0.51 5.56 0.72
C PRO A 140 1.41 4.80 1.70
N THR A 141 0.81 3.99 2.57
CA THR A 141 1.52 3.23 3.61
C THR A 141 0.89 1.85 3.77
N ASP A 142 1.71 0.85 4.03
CA ASP A 142 1.31 -0.55 4.13
C ASP A 142 1.02 -0.95 5.58
N PRO A 143 -0.24 -1.27 5.94
CA PRO A 143 -0.58 -1.68 7.30
C PRO A 143 -0.13 -3.11 7.60
N VAL A 144 -0.02 -3.99 6.60
CA VAL A 144 0.25 -5.41 6.78
C VAL A 144 1.68 -5.61 7.26
N ALA A 145 2.63 -4.93 6.61
CA ALA A 145 4.03 -4.96 7.03
C ALA A 145 4.20 -4.45 8.48
N VAL A 146 3.48 -3.39 8.84
CA VAL A 146 3.59 -2.73 10.14
C VAL A 146 2.98 -3.58 11.24
N LEU A 147 1.73 -4.02 11.05
CA LEU A 147 0.99 -4.78 12.04
C LEU A 147 1.61 -6.16 12.25
N GLY A 148 2.19 -6.77 11.20
CA GLY A 148 2.96 -8.00 11.31
C GLY A 148 4.13 -7.88 12.29
N VAL A 149 4.89 -6.79 12.24
CA VAL A 149 6.00 -6.53 13.17
C VAL A 149 5.49 -6.11 14.55
N LEU A 150 4.46 -5.27 14.60
CA LEU A 150 4.00 -4.65 15.84
C LEU A 150 3.14 -5.56 16.73
N ARG A 151 2.65 -6.69 16.21
CA ARG A 151 2.00 -7.74 17.01
C ARG A 151 2.88 -8.23 18.17
N GLU A 152 4.19 -8.25 18.00
CA GLU A 152 5.14 -8.65 19.05
C GLU A 152 5.32 -7.57 20.14
N ALA A 153 4.99 -6.32 19.84
CA ALA A 153 5.18 -5.17 20.74
C ALA A 153 3.97 -4.90 21.66
N ASN A 154 2.95 -5.78 21.64
CA ASN A 154 1.73 -5.70 22.46
C ASN A 154 1.13 -4.28 22.55
N LEU A 155 0.89 -3.67 21.38
CA LEU A 155 0.41 -2.31 21.30
C LEU A 155 -1.02 -2.17 21.82
N ARG A 156 -1.37 -0.94 22.24
CA ARG A 156 -2.77 -0.59 22.52
C ARG A 156 -3.61 -0.80 21.26
N LYS A 157 -4.72 -1.52 21.39
CA LYS A 157 -5.68 -1.78 20.31
C LYS A 157 -6.13 -0.51 19.57
N SER A 158 -6.21 0.63 20.26
CA SER A 158 -6.53 1.92 19.64
C SER A 158 -5.45 2.41 18.67
N LEU A 159 -4.17 2.11 18.92
CA LEU A 159 -3.08 2.46 18.02
C LEU A 159 -3.04 1.54 16.80
N GLU A 160 -3.28 0.24 16.99
CA GLU A 160 -3.43 -0.71 15.88
C GLU A 160 -4.57 -0.29 14.95
N THR A 161 -5.72 0.09 15.53
CA THR A 161 -6.88 0.57 14.77
C THR A 161 -6.57 1.85 14.00
N LYS A 162 -5.81 2.78 14.60
CA LYS A 162 -5.37 4.01 13.92
C LYS A 162 -4.46 3.72 12.74
N ILE A 163 -3.49 2.82 12.91
CA ILE A 163 -2.54 2.43 11.86
C ILE A 163 -3.29 1.73 10.72
N ALA A 164 -4.09 0.71 11.05
CA ALA A 164 -4.87 -0.05 10.08
C ALA A 164 -5.83 0.86 9.30
N GLY A 165 -6.60 1.69 10.01
CA GLY A 165 -7.56 2.60 9.40
C GLY A 165 -6.88 3.65 8.53
N GLU A 166 -5.82 4.28 9.01
CA GLU A 166 -5.11 5.30 8.22
C GLU A 166 -4.53 4.74 6.94
N SER A 167 -3.81 3.62 7.00
CA SER A 167 -3.22 3.00 5.82
C SER A 167 -4.29 2.57 4.80
N LEU A 168 -5.39 1.98 5.27
CA LEU A 168 -6.49 1.53 4.40
C LEU A 168 -7.12 2.66 3.57
N PHE A 169 -7.39 3.82 4.20
CA PHE A 169 -7.95 4.96 3.48
C PHE A 169 -6.87 5.76 2.72
N ASN A 170 -5.64 5.83 3.24
CA ASN A 170 -4.51 6.50 2.60
C ASN A 170 -4.17 5.84 1.26
N ASP A 171 -4.21 4.52 1.14
CA ASP A 171 -3.95 3.83 -0.13
C ASP A 171 -4.99 4.20 -1.20
N GLY A 172 -6.28 4.20 -0.82
CA GLY A 172 -7.37 4.60 -1.72
C GLY A 172 -7.33 6.08 -2.11
N VAL A 173 -7.13 6.98 -1.15
CA VAL A 173 -7.07 8.43 -1.42
C VAL A 173 -5.78 8.80 -2.15
N GLY A 174 -4.63 8.24 -1.76
CA GLY A 174 -3.35 8.45 -2.40
C GLY A 174 -3.35 8.03 -3.86
N TYR A 175 -4.01 6.92 -4.20
CA TYR A 175 -4.23 6.51 -5.59
C TYR A 175 -5.02 7.53 -6.41
N VAL A 176 -6.12 8.07 -5.86
CA VAL A 176 -6.91 9.11 -6.56
C VAL A 176 -6.09 10.40 -6.72
N VAL A 177 -5.36 10.83 -5.69
CA VAL A 177 -4.46 11.99 -5.79
C VAL A 177 -3.39 11.76 -6.88
N TYR A 178 -2.83 10.56 -6.95
CA TYR A 178 -1.88 10.17 -7.99
C TYR A 178 -2.49 10.26 -9.40
N LEU A 179 -3.68 9.67 -9.64
CA LEU A 179 -4.33 9.72 -10.94
C LEU A 179 -4.60 11.15 -11.40
N VAL A 180 -5.13 11.99 -10.50
CA VAL A 180 -5.38 13.41 -10.78
C VAL A 180 -4.08 14.14 -11.13
N LEU A 181 -3.01 13.95 -10.36
CA LEU A 181 -1.74 14.63 -10.61
C LEU A 181 -1.06 14.12 -11.88
N VAL A 182 -1.16 12.82 -12.21
CA VAL A 182 -0.65 12.26 -13.47
C VAL A 182 -1.42 12.83 -14.66
N GLY A 183 -2.74 12.91 -14.59
CA GLY A 183 -3.56 13.50 -15.65
C GLY A 183 -3.22 14.97 -15.91
N LEU A 184 -2.84 15.72 -14.87
CA LEU A 184 -2.37 17.09 -14.98
C LEU A 184 -0.92 17.18 -15.48
N ALA A 185 -0.02 16.29 -15.01
CA ALA A 185 1.40 16.31 -15.33
C ALA A 185 1.71 15.82 -16.74
N PHE A 186 0.89 14.90 -17.25
CA PHE A 186 1.08 14.21 -18.53
C PHE A 186 -0.21 14.30 -19.37
N PRO A 187 -0.63 15.50 -19.80
CA PRO A 187 -1.86 15.67 -20.56
C PRO A 187 -1.77 14.97 -21.92
N ALA A 188 -2.72 14.07 -22.20
CA ALA A 188 -2.87 13.46 -23.51
C ALA A 188 -3.40 14.53 -24.50
N GLY A 189 -2.54 15.05 -25.37
CA GLY A 189 -2.94 15.92 -26.48
C GLY A 189 -2.53 17.39 -26.42
N GLY A 190 -1.74 17.83 -25.43
CA GLY A 190 -1.09 19.16 -25.45
C GLY A 190 -2.01 20.36 -25.22
N GLU A 191 -3.25 20.17 -24.78
CA GLU A 191 -4.12 21.29 -24.36
C GLU A 191 -3.77 21.71 -22.92
N GLU A 192 -3.05 22.83 -22.79
CA GLU A 192 -2.85 23.53 -21.52
C GLU A 192 -4.19 24.02 -20.96
N HIS A 193 -4.86 23.20 -20.15
CA HIS A 193 -6.06 23.63 -19.45
C HIS A 193 -5.68 24.53 -18.27
N ALA A 194 -5.86 25.84 -18.47
CA ALA A 194 -5.71 26.90 -17.48
C ALA A 194 -6.78 26.89 -16.36
N SER A 195 -7.51 25.78 -16.19
CA SER A 195 -8.59 25.53 -15.22
C SER A 195 -8.29 24.38 -14.23
N GLY A 196 -7.03 23.92 -14.18
CA GLY A 196 -6.65 22.62 -13.61
C GLY A 196 -6.97 22.34 -12.13
N LEU A 197 -7.02 23.35 -11.24
CA LEU A 197 -7.29 23.08 -9.81
C LEU A 197 -8.77 22.81 -9.51
N THR A 198 -9.68 23.54 -10.16
CA THR A 198 -11.11 23.34 -9.98
C THR A 198 -11.56 22.05 -10.65
N GLU A 199 -11.05 21.77 -11.85
CA GLU A 199 -11.30 20.51 -12.54
C GLU A 199 -10.73 19.32 -11.78
N ALA A 200 -9.51 19.42 -11.25
CA ALA A 200 -8.92 18.39 -10.39
C ALA A 200 -9.75 18.15 -9.11
N ALA A 201 -10.27 19.20 -8.49
CA ALA A 201 -11.12 19.06 -7.31
C ALA A 201 -12.45 18.38 -7.66
N ILE A 202 -13.07 18.71 -8.80
CA ILE A 202 -14.29 18.07 -9.29
C ILE A 202 -14.02 16.59 -9.61
N LEU A 203 -12.93 16.29 -10.33
CA LEU A 203 -12.53 14.93 -10.67
C LEU A 203 -12.26 14.10 -9.42
N PHE A 204 -11.54 14.65 -8.45
CA PHE A 204 -11.30 14.00 -7.17
C PHE A 204 -12.61 13.66 -6.44
N VAL A 205 -13.54 14.62 -6.35
CA VAL A 205 -14.84 14.40 -5.70
C VAL A 205 -15.67 13.35 -6.45
N GLN A 206 -15.63 13.37 -7.78
CA GLN A 206 -16.32 12.40 -8.63
C GLN A 206 -15.75 10.99 -8.44
N GLU A 207 -14.43 10.82 -8.52
CA GLU A 207 -13.80 9.51 -8.39
C GLU A 207 -13.91 8.95 -6.98
N ALA A 208 -13.57 9.75 -5.95
CA ALA A 208 -13.60 9.31 -4.57
C ALA A 208 -15.04 9.13 -4.06
N GLY A 209 -15.93 10.07 -4.36
CA GLY A 209 -17.34 10.01 -4.00
C GLY A 209 -18.07 8.89 -4.75
N GLY A 210 -17.83 8.76 -6.06
CA GLY A 210 -18.39 7.69 -6.89
C GLY A 210 -17.97 6.31 -6.41
N GLY A 211 -16.68 6.11 -6.12
CA GLY A 211 -16.15 4.85 -5.58
C GLY A 211 -16.76 4.51 -4.22
N ALA A 212 -16.88 5.49 -3.33
CA ALA A 212 -17.48 5.29 -2.01
C ALA A 212 -18.98 4.94 -2.09
N ILE A 213 -19.74 5.63 -2.94
CA ILE A 213 -21.17 5.34 -3.16
C ILE A 213 -21.34 3.94 -3.75
N LEU A 214 -20.57 3.61 -4.79
CA LEU A 214 -20.62 2.31 -5.44
C LEU A 214 -20.27 1.18 -4.47
N GLY A 215 -19.19 1.34 -3.69
CA GLY A 215 -18.78 0.36 -2.68
C GLY A 215 -19.83 0.17 -1.59
N GLY A 216 -20.48 1.25 -1.17
CA GLY A 216 -21.59 1.20 -0.21
C GLY A 216 -22.82 0.46 -0.78
N VAL A 217 -23.20 0.75 -2.02
CA VAL A 217 -24.34 0.11 -2.70
C VAL A 217 -24.08 -1.38 -2.94
N LEU A 218 -22.93 -1.72 -3.53
CA LEU A 218 -22.57 -3.11 -3.83
C LEU A 218 -22.36 -3.92 -2.56
N GLY A 219 -21.65 -3.36 -1.57
CA GLY A 219 -21.48 -3.99 -0.26
C GLY A 219 -22.81 -4.26 0.43
N TRP A 220 -23.74 -3.29 0.41
CA TRP A 220 -25.07 -3.45 0.99
C TRP A 220 -25.90 -4.51 0.26
N LEU A 221 -25.87 -4.52 -1.08
CA LEU A 221 -26.57 -5.50 -1.89
C LEU A 221 -26.04 -6.91 -1.61
N THR A 222 -24.71 -7.08 -1.61
CA THR A 222 -24.05 -8.34 -1.28
C THR A 222 -24.42 -8.81 0.11
N PHE A 223 -24.35 -7.94 1.11
CA PHE A 223 -24.81 -8.24 2.47
C PHE A 223 -26.27 -8.74 2.49
N ARG A 224 -27.16 -8.09 1.73
CA ARG A 224 -28.58 -8.48 1.68
C ARG A 224 -28.80 -9.86 1.08
N ILE A 225 -27.97 -10.25 0.11
CA ILE A 225 -27.96 -11.57 -0.50
C ILE A 225 -27.43 -12.60 0.48
N MET A 226 -26.28 -12.33 1.12
CA MET A 226 -25.64 -13.25 2.07
C MET A 226 -26.55 -13.58 3.25
N ARG A 227 -27.34 -12.60 3.73
CA ARG A 227 -28.38 -12.84 4.78
C ARG A 227 -29.42 -13.91 4.45
N ARG A 228 -29.55 -14.32 3.18
CA ARG A 228 -30.51 -15.34 2.73
C ARG A 228 -29.81 -16.66 2.38
N ILE A 229 -28.51 -16.73 2.54
CA ILE A 229 -27.66 -17.87 2.22
C ILE A 229 -27.06 -18.35 3.55
N ASP A 230 -26.90 -19.66 3.71
CA ASP A 230 -26.18 -20.25 4.83
C ASP A 230 -25.29 -21.37 4.26
N ASP A 231 -24.37 -20.94 3.40
CA ASP A 231 -23.40 -21.78 2.71
C ASP A 231 -22.08 -21.02 2.62
N TYR A 232 -21.10 -21.44 3.41
CA TYR A 232 -19.82 -20.75 3.52
C TYR A 232 -19.06 -20.69 2.20
N SER A 233 -19.22 -21.68 1.31
CA SER A 233 -18.49 -21.73 0.04
C SER A 233 -19.08 -20.71 -0.93
N LEU A 234 -20.42 -20.62 -0.99
CA LEU A 234 -21.11 -19.64 -1.82
C LEU A 234 -20.87 -18.22 -1.30
N GLU A 235 -20.85 -18.02 0.01
CA GLU A 235 -20.58 -16.70 0.59
C GLU A 235 -19.14 -16.22 0.32
N VAL A 236 -18.14 -17.11 0.44
CA VAL A 236 -16.77 -16.80 0.00
C VAL A 236 -16.75 -16.42 -1.48
N LEU A 237 -17.41 -17.19 -2.35
CA LEU A 237 -17.50 -16.90 -3.78
C LEU A 237 -18.15 -15.53 -4.07
N ILE A 238 -19.21 -15.18 -3.34
CA ILE A 238 -19.89 -13.89 -3.47
C ILE A 238 -18.96 -12.74 -3.05
N THR A 239 -18.21 -12.90 -1.96
CA THR A 239 -17.23 -11.86 -1.55
C THR A 239 -16.10 -11.70 -2.58
N LEU A 240 -15.64 -12.79 -3.17
CA LEU A 240 -14.64 -12.76 -4.25
C LEU A 240 -15.22 -12.08 -5.50
N GLY A 241 -16.47 -12.39 -5.84
CA GLY A 241 -17.21 -11.74 -6.93
C GLY A 241 -17.43 -10.25 -6.69
N LEU A 242 -17.67 -9.84 -5.45
CA LEU A 242 -17.75 -8.42 -5.07
C LEU A 242 -16.40 -7.73 -5.24
N ALA A 243 -15.30 -8.35 -4.80
CA ALA A 243 -13.97 -7.77 -4.91
C ALA A 243 -13.54 -7.61 -6.38
N PHE A 244 -13.63 -8.66 -7.21
CA PHE A 244 -13.24 -8.56 -8.63
C PHE A 244 -14.27 -7.81 -9.48
N GLY A 245 -15.55 -8.20 -9.37
CA GLY A 245 -16.63 -7.66 -10.19
C GLY A 245 -16.94 -6.21 -9.84
N GLY A 246 -16.90 -5.86 -8.55
CA GLY A 246 -17.02 -4.47 -8.11
C GLY A 246 -15.86 -3.62 -8.59
N TYR A 247 -14.64 -4.17 -8.59
CA TYR A 247 -13.45 -3.45 -9.04
C TYR A 247 -13.54 -3.13 -10.53
N GLN A 248 -13.82 -4.14 -11.36
CA GLN A 248 -13.99 -3.96 -12.81
C GLN A 248 -15.18 -3.05 -13.15
N LEU A 249 -16.28 -3.12 -12.39
CA LEU A 249 -17.40 -2.19 -12.56
C LEU A 249 -17.00 -0.75 -12.22
N SER A 250 -16.15 -0.56 -11.21
CA SER A 250 -15.65 0.78 -10.83
C SER A 250 -14.80 1.39 -11.95
N VAL A 251 -13.90 0.59 -12.52
CA VAL A 251 -13.08 0.98 -13.67
C VAL A 251 -13.97 1.35 -14.86
N PHE A 252 -14.97 0.52 -15.17
CA PHE A 252 -15.93 0.79 -16.26
C PHE A 252 -16.73 2.09 -16.06
N LEU A 253 -17.07 2.42 -14.81
CA LEU A 253 -17.82 3.63 -14.46
C LEU A 253 -16.92 4.86 -14.26
N HIS A 254 -15.60 4.74 -14.45
CA HIS A 254 -14.62 5.79 -14.19
C HIS A 254 -14.73 6.36 -12.76
N VAL A 255 -14.84 5.45 -11.78
CA VAL A 255 -14.82 5.79 -10.35
C VAL A 255 -13.70 5.03 -9.64
N SER A 256 -13.32 5.48 -8.44
CA SER A 256 -12.18 4.89 -7.72
C SER A 256 -12.45 3.45 -7.28
N ALA A 257 -11.84 2.50 -7.99
CA ALA A 257 -11.92 1.07 -7.69
C ALA A 257 -11.28 0.71 -6.32
N PRO A 258 -10.13 1.30 -5.92
CA PRO A 258 -9.59 1.17 -4.56
C PRO A 258 -10.57 1.60 -3.46
N ILE A 259 -11.20 2.77 -3.60
CA ILE A 259 -12.14 3.27 -2.57
C ILE A 259 -13.41 2.41 -2.53
N MET A 260 -13.90 1.96 -3.69
CA MET A 260 -15.00 1.00 -3.75
C MET A 260 -14.66 -0.27 -2.96
N ALA A 261 -13.47 -0.85 -3.17
CA ALA A 261 -13.03 -2.07 -2.50
C ALA A 261 -12.94 -1.89 -0.98
N VAL A 262 -12.39 -0.75 -0.52
CA VAL A 262 -12.31 -0.39 0.90
C VAL A 262 -13.70 -0.28 1.53
N VAL A 263 -14.60 0.49 0.91
CA VAL A 263 -15.94 0.72 1.48
C VAL A 263 -16.77 -0.57 1.47
N ALA A 264 -16.70 -1.35 0.39
CA ALA A 264 -17.35 -2.64 0.29
C ALA A 264 -16.81 -3.63 1.34
N GLY A 265 -15.49 -3.74 1.48
CA GLY A 265 -14.84 -4.62 2.45
C GLY A 265 -15.17 -4.25 3.90
N LEU A 266 -15.17 -2.96 4.25
CA LEU A 266 -15.57 -2.49 5.59
C LEU A 266 -17.02 -2.84 5.93
N LEU A 267 -17.92 -2.74 4.95
CA LEU A 267 -19.33 -3.06 5.13
C LEU A 267 -19.54 -4.55 5.37
N ILE A 268 -18.89 -5.40 4.57
CA ILE A 268 -18.96 -6.86 4.72
C ILE A 268 -18.31 -7.31 6.04
N GLY A 269 -17.13 -6.78 6.36
CA GLY A 269 -16.36 -7.12 7.56
C GLY A 269 -17.07 -6.82 8.88
N ASP A 270 -17.85 -5.73 8.96
CA ASP A 270 -18.60 -5.40 10.19
C ASP A 270 -20.05 -5.87 10.17
N ILE A 271 -20.81 -5.55 9.12
CA ILE A 271 -22.26 -5.76 9.09
C ILE A 271 -22.58 -7.22 8.69
N GLY A 272 -21.88 -7.76 7.70
CA GLY A 272 -21.99 -9.17 7.30
C GLY A 272 -21.67 -10.10 8.46
N SER A 273 -20.54 -9.85 9.11
CA SER A 273 -20.08 -10.59 10.27
C SER A 273 -21.03 -10.58 11.48
N LYS A 274 -21.75 -9.48 11.74
CA LYS A 274 -22.61 -9.34 12.94
C LYS A 274 -24.06 -9.75 12.72
N HIS A 275 -24.59 -9.62 11.50
CA HIS A 275 -26.03 -9.73 11.25
C HIS A 275 -26.40 -10.58 10.02
N GLY A 276 -25.42 -11.10 9.29
CA GLY A 276 -25.68 -11.80 8.03
C GLY A 276 -24.99 -13.13 7.82
N MET A 277 -24.15 -13.58 8.75
CA MET A 277 -23.42 -14.84 8.67
C MET A 277 -23.64 -15.68 9.92
N SER A 278 -23.68 -17.01 9.76
CA SER A 278 -23.46 -17.92 10.87
C SER A 278 -22.01 -17.82 11.36
N GLU A 279 -21.75 -18.22 12.61
CA GLU A 279 -20.38 -18.19 13.20
C GLU A 279 -19.38 -19.01 12.37
N GLU A 280 -19.84 -20.14 11.82
CA GLU A 280 -19.04 -21.01 10.96
C GLU A 280 -18.68 -20.30 9.65
N THR A 281 -19.66 -19.74 8.93
CA THR A 281 -19.39 -19.04 7.68
C THR A 281 -18.45 -17.86 7.88
N ARG A 282 -18.64 -17.07 8.94
CA ARG A 282 -17.74 -15.97 9.29
C ARG A 282 -16.30 -16.46 9.44
N LYS A 283 -16.08 -17.57 10.15
CA LYS A 283 -14.74 -18.13 10.35
C LYS A 283 -14.09 -18.53 9.03
N TYR A 284 -14.84 -19.11 8.10
CA TYR A 284 -14.32 -19.48 6.78
C TYR A 284 -14.02 -18.27 5.89
N VAL A 285 -14.90 -17.26 5.86
CA VAL A 285 -14.68 -16.02 5.11
C VAL A 285 -13.46 -15.26 5.66
N ASP A 286 -13.38 -15.08 6.98
CA ASP A 286 -12.24 -14.42 7.65
C ASP A 286 -10.93 -15.19 7.37
N ALA A 287 -10.94 -16.52 7.50
CA ALA A 287 -9.74 -17.33 7.24
C ALA A 287 -9.31 -17.30 5.76
N PHE A 288 -10.26 -17.37 4.83
CA PHE A 288 -9.99 -17.30 3.39
C PHE A 288 -9.34 -15.95 3.04
N TRP A 289 -9.96 -14.84 3.42
CA TRP A 289 -9.44 -13.51 3.11
C TRP A 289 -8.11 -13.21 3.78
N LYS A 290 -7.89 -13.72 5.00
CA LYS A 290 -6.58 -13.67 5.64
C LYS A 290 -5.51 -14.40 4.83
N LEU A 291 -5.79 -15.60 4.33
CA LEU A 291 -4.83 -16.35 3.52
C LEU A 291 -4.57 -15.67 2.17
N ILE A 292 -5.61 -15.14 1.52
CA ILE A 292 -5.46 -14.37 0.29
C ILE A 292 -4.59 -13.14 0.52
N ASP A 293 -4.84 -12.37 1.58
CA ASP A 293 -4.03 -11.20 1.95
C ASP A 293 -2.57 -11.59 2.19
N GLU A 294 -2.31 -12.66 2.95
CA GLU A 294 -0.95 -13.14 3.21
C GLU A 294 -0.23 -13.60 1.92
N ILE A 295 -0.92 -14.30 1.02
CA ILE A 295 -0.37 -14.76 -0.27
C ILE A 295 -0.07 -13.57 -1.19
N LEU A 296 -1.02 -12.64 -1.34
CA LEU A 296 -0.86 -11.48 -2.22
C LEU A 296 0.27 -10.57 -1.73
N ASN A 297 0.39 -10.35 -0.42
CA ASN A 297 1.52 -9.64 0.13
C ASN A 297 2.83 -10.40 -0.10
N ALA A 298 2.89 -11.70 0.15
CA ALA A 298 4.08 -12.49 -0.13
C ALA A 298 4.55 -12.36 -1.59
N VAL A 299 3.63 -12.42 -2.54
CA VAL A 299 3.90 -12.18 -3.96
C VAL A 299 4.35 -10.74 -4.22
N LEU A 300 3.67 -9.75 -3.63
CA LEU A 300 4.04 -8.34 -3.77
C LEU A 300 5.48 -8.06 -3.31
N PHE A 301 5.84 -8.48 -2.10
CA PHE A 301 7.20 -8.27 -1.56
C PHE A 301 8.26 -9.05 -2.33
N LEU A 302 7.92 -10.24 -2.83
CA LEU A 302 8.77 -11.00 -3.73
C LEU A 302 9.04 -10.23 -5.03
N MET A 303 7.99 -9.74 -5.68
CA MET A 303 8.11 -9.01 -6.93
C MET A 303 8.89 -7.70 -6.74
N ILE A 304 8.66 -6.94 -5.65
CA ILE A 304 9.49 -5.76 -5.31
C ILE A 304 10.97 -6.13 -5.22
N GLY A 305 11.29 -7.26 -4.56
CA GLY A 305 12.66 -7.71 -4.38
C GLY A 305 13.37 -8.05 -5.69
N PHE A 306 12.65 -8.63 -6.65
CA PHE A 306 13.19 -8.91 -7.98
C PHE A 306 13.24 -7.67 -8.89
N GLU A 307 12.27 -6.77 -8.79
CA GLU A 307 12.20 -5.62 -9.69
C GLU A 307 13.37 -4.62 -9.47
N VAL A 308 14.08 -4.71 -8.34
CA VAL A 308 15.37 -4.02 -8.13
C VAL A 308 16.38 -4.29 -9.26
N PHE A 309 16.28 -5.44 -9.94
CA PHE A 309 17.10 -5.74 -11.12
C PHE A 309 16.88 -4.78 -12.28
N ALA A 310 15.70 -4.19 -12.46
CA ALA A 310 15.39 -3.32 -13.60
C ALA A 310 15.91 -1.88 -13.40
N VAL A 311 16.29 -1.52 -12.17
CA VAL A 311 16.65 -0.15 -11.80
C VAL A 311 18.14 0.13 -12.04
N SER A 312 18.42 1.21 -12.76
CA SER A 312 19.78 1.72 -12.95
C SER A 312 20.15 2.70 -11.85
N PHE A 313 21.16 2.36 -11.04
CA PHE A 313 21.66 3.21 -9.96
C PHE A 313 22.78 4.14 -10.46
N GLY A 314 22.40 5.30 -11.00
CA GLY A 314 23.34 6.40 -11.25
C GLY A 314 23.80 7.07 -9.94
N ALA A 315 25.01 7.64 -9.91
CA ALA A 315 25.55 8.30 -8.72
C ALA A 315 24.67 9.48 -8.25
N ASP A 316 24.16 10.30 -9.17
CA ASP A 316 23.27 11.41 -8.86
C ASP A 316 21.90 10.93 -8.34
N ALA A 317 21.41 9.80 -8.87
CA ALA A 317 20.17 9.17 -8.44
C ALA A 317 20.27 8.61 -7.00
N LEU A 318 21.45 8.15 -6.58
CA LEU A 318 21.69 7.69 -5.21
C LEU A 318 21.58 8.83 -4.19
N VAL A 319 22.16 10.01 -4.50
CA VAL A 319 22.07 11.18 -3.62
C VAL A 319 20.61 11.63 -3.52
N ALA A 320 19.91 11.73 -4.65
CA ALA A 320 18.50 12.05 -4.68
C ALA A 320 17.65 11.04 -3.90
N GLY A 321 17.94 9.74 -4.01
CA GLY A 321 17.22 8.69 -3.29
C GLY A 321 17.45 8.73 -1.78
N VAL A 322 18.68 8.98 -1.30
CA VAL A 322 18.95 9.15 0.14
C VAL A 322 18.21 10.38 0.69
N ALA A 323 18.25 11.49 -0.02
CA ALA A 323 17.52 12.70 0.38
C ALA A 323 15.99 12.48 0.35
N SER A 324 15.49 11.67 -0.59
CA SER A 324 14.08 11.29 -0.68
C SER A 324 13.60 10.50 0.54
N ILE A 325 14.47 9.70 1.19
CA ILE A 325 14.16 9.06 2.48
C ILE A 325 13.89 10.13 3.55
N GLY A 326 14.75 11.15 3.63
CA GLY A 326 14.55 12.27 4.55
C GLY A 326 13.23 13.01 4.29
N LEU A 327 12.95 13.31 3.01
CA LEU A 327 11.70 13.95 2.60
C LEU A 327 10.47 13.09 2.93
N ALA A 328 10.52 11.78 2.67
CA ALA A 328 9.43 10.86 2.98
C ALA A 328 9.15 10.82 4.50
N LEU A 329 10.19 10.82 5.35
CA LEU A 329 10.04 10.89 6.80
C LEU A 329 9.48 12.23 7.27
N MET A 330 9.91 13.34 6.66
CA MET A 330 9.37 14.68 6.96
C MET A 330 7.92 14.82 6.54
N GLY A 331 7.57 14.35 5.33
CA GLY A 331 6.20 14.30 4.83
C GLY A 331 5.31 13.47 5.75
N ARG A 332 5.79 12.30 6.18
CA ARG A 332 5.09 11.44 7.14
C ARG A 332 4.91 12.11 8.51
N LEU A 333 5.94 12.78 9.02
CA LEU A 333 5.85 13.52 10.27
C LEU A 333 4.80 14.62 10.17
N ALA A 334 4.77 15.39 9.08
CA ALA A 334 3.76 16.41 8.84
C ALA A 334 2.35 15.80 8.75
N ALA A 335 2.21 14.69 8.01
CA ALA A 335 0.94 13.98 7.81
C ALA A 335 0.33 13.45 9.12
N VAL A 336 1.15 13.12 10.11
CA VAL A 336 0.68 12.63 11.43
C VAL A 336 0.58 13.77 12.44
N ALA A 337 1.61 14.62 12.54
CA ALA A 337 1.70 15.65 13.57
C ALA A 337 0.63 16.72 13.41
N VAL A 338 0.32 17.15 12.17
CA VAL A 338 -0.68 18.21 11.94
C VAL A 338 -2.09 17.75 12.35
N PRO A 339 -2.63 16.60 11.89
CA PRO A 339 -3.90 16.08 12.39
C PRO A 339 -3.96 15.89 13.90
N VAL A 340 -2.88 15.38 14.51
CA VAL A 340 -2.81 15.19 15.95
C VAL A 340 -2.85 16.53 16.69
N MET A 341 -2.13 17.55 16.21
CA MET A 341 -2.13 18.89 16.79
C MET A 341 -3.50 19.57 16.67
N LEU A 342 -4.17 19.43 15.52
CA LEU A 342 -5.52 19.98 15.30
C LEU A 342 -6.56 19.36 16.24
N LEU A 343 -6.43 18.07 16.55
CA LEU A 343 -7.35 17.36 17.43
C LEU A 343 -6.98 17.43 18.91
N ARG A 344 -5.76 17.86 19.25
CA ARG A 344 -5.25 17.93 20.63
C ARG A 344 -6.13 18.75 21.59
N PRO A 345 -6.76 19.87 21.19
CA PRO A 345 -7.68 20.61 22.06
C PRO A 345 -8.95 19.83 22.42
N PHE A 346 -9.34 18.86 21.59
CA PHE A 346 -10.60 18.11 21.71
C PHE A 346 -10.39 16.68 22.21
N ARG A 347 -9.12 16.21 22.29
CA ARG A 347 -8.80 14.82 22.60
C ARG A 347 -7.39 14.66 23.14
N GLU A 348 -7.24 13.84 24.17
CA GLU A 348 -5.94 13.45 24.68
C GLU A 348 -5.28 12.40 23.78
N PHE A 349 -4.00 12.62 23.48
CA PHE A 349 -3.15 11.67 22.77
C PHE A 349 -1.97 11.29 23.64
N SER A 350 -1.62 10.00 23.68
CA SER A 350 -0.39 9.58 24.35
C SER A 350 0.82 10.12 23.60
N ARG A 351 1.90 10.40 24.34
CA ARG A 351 3.15 10.95 23.77
C ARG A 351 3.77 10.02 22.71
N GLY A 352 3.45 8.72 22.74
CA GLY A 352 3.91 7.73 21.77
C GLY A 352 3.16 7.70 20.45
N VAL A 353 1.98 8.34 20.31
CA VAL A 353 1.19 8.27 19.06
C VAL A 353 1.99 8.83 17.88
N VAL A 354 2.53 10.04 17.97
CA VAL A 354 3.23 10.67 16.84
C VAL A 354 4.50 9.91 16.44
N PRO A 355 5.42 9.55 17.37
CA PRO A 355 6.61 8.78 17.00
C PRO A 355 6.28 7.40 16.41
N ILE A 356 5.33 6.67 17.00
CA ILE A 356 4.99 5.31 16.54
C ILE A 356 4.28 5.36 15.18
N MET A 357 3.34 6.29 14.97
CA MET A 357 2.64 6.42 13.69
C MET A 357 3.52 7.00 12.57
N THR A 358 4.49 7.85 12.92
CA THR A 358 5.45 8.37 11.95
C THR A 358 6.43 7.28 11.53
N TRP A 359 7.03 6.59 12.49
CA TRP A 359 8.04 5.56 12.21
C TRP A 359 7.43 4.26 11.69
N GLY A 360 6.21 3.95 12.12
CA GLY A 360 5.41 2.81 11.66
C GLY A 360 4.61 3.09 10.39
N GLY A 361 4.84 4.20 9.68
CA GLY A 361 4.28 4.41 8.34
C GLY A 361 5.13 3.71 7.28
N LEU A 362 5.15 2.38 7.26
CA LEU A 362 5.94 1.62 6.29
C LEU A 362 5.40 1.85 4.88
N LYS A 363 6.30 1.98 3.91
CA LYS A 363 5.93 2.13 2.49
C LYS A 363 5.69 0.76 1.87
N GLY A 364 4.58 0.66 1.14
CA GLY A 364 4.13 -0.57 0.49
C GLY A 364 4.56 -0.68 -0.96
N GLY A 365 4.31 -1.86 -1.53
CA GLY A 365 4.53 -2.13 -2.96
C GLY A 365 3.64 -1.34 -3.91
N ILE A 366 2.54 -0.78 -3.42
CA ILE A 366 1.67 0.13 -4.19
C ILE A 366 2.49 1.32 -4.72
N SER A 367 3.35 1.91 -3.88
CA SER A 367 4.23 3.03 -4.28
C SER A 367 5.09 2.68 -5.49
N VAL A 368 5.62 1.45 -5.51
CA VAL A 368 6.47 0.93 -6.59
C VAL A 368 5.66 0.74 -7.87
N ALA A 369 4.48 0.14 -7.79
CA ALA A 369 3.63 -0.03 -8.97
C ALA A 369 3.19 1.30 -9.56
N LEU A 370 2.83 2.28 -8.73
CA LEU A 370 2.48 3.61 -9.21
C LEU A 370 3.67 4.28 -9.89
N ALA A 371 4.89 4.10 -9.40
CA ALA A 371 6.08 4.61 -10.08
C ALA A 371 6.34 3.92 -11.43
N LEU A 372 6.04 2.62 -11.55
CA LEU A 372 6.19 1.86 -12.80
C LEU A 372 5.12 2.21 -13.84
N ALA A 373 3.89 2.43 -13.38
CA ALA A 373 2.74 2.86 -14.18
C ALA A 373 2.86 4.29 -14.72
N LEU A 374 3.90 5.04 -14.34
CA LEU A 374 4.12 6.38 -14.86
C LEU A 374 4.34 6.35 -16.38
N PRO A 375 3.77 7.31 -17.12
CA PRO A 375 4.10 7.51 -18.53
C PRO A 375 5.61 7.69 -18.72
N ASP A 376 6.12 7.20 -19.85
CA ASP A 376 7.54 7.32 -20.17
C ASP A 376 7.94 8.79 -20.27
N SER A 377 8.93 9.16 -19.46
CA SER A 377 9.46 10.51 -19.35
C SER A 377 10.92 10.45 -18.91
N GLU A 378 11.66 11.55 -19.10
CA GLU A 378 13.04 11.66 -18.64
C GLU A 378 13.18 11.50 -17.11
N TRP A 379 12.09 11.76 -16.37
CA TRP A 379 12.05 11.73 -14.91
C TRP A 379 11.68 10.36 -14.33
N LYS A 380 11.04 9.49 -15.12
CA LYS A 380 10.58 8.15 -14.68
C LYS A 380 11.72 7.30 -14.07
N PRO A 381 12.93 7.20 -14.66
CA PRO A 381 14.02 6.44 -14.05
C PRO A 381 14.46 6.98 -12.69
N LEU A 382 14.50 8.30 -12.52
CA LEU A 382 14.87 8.93 -11.24
C LEU A 382 13.81 8.67 -10.16
N ILE A 383 12.53 8.80 -10.54
CA ILE A 383 11.39 8.52 -9.66
C ILE A 383 11.41 7.06 -9.21
N LEU A 384 11.63 6.12 -10.13
CA LEU A 384 11.75 4.70 -9.82
C LEU A 384 12.87 4.46 -8.80
N THR A 385 14.09 4.91 -9.09
CA THR A 385 15.23 4.73 -8.19
C THR A 385 14.96 5.29 -6.79
N CYS A 386 14.42 6.50 -6.70
CA CYS A 386 14.09 7.12 -5.40
C CYS A 386 12.98 6.35 -4.67
N THR A 387 11.95 5.89 -5.39
CA THR A 387 10.84 5.10 -4.84
C THR A 387 11.34 3.80 -4.24
N TYR A 388 12.19 3.05 -4.96
CA TYR A 388 12.80 1.83 -4.45
C TYR A 388 13.63 2.07 -3.21
N MET A 389 14.47 3.11 -3.21
CA MET A 389 15.30 3.43 -2.04
C MET A 389 14.45 3.75 -0.81
N VAL A 390 13.38 4.53 -0.98
CA VAL A 390 12.42 4.84 0.09
C VAL A 390 11.71 3.59 0.58
N VAL A 391 11.20 2.74 -0.33
CA VAL A 391 10.45 1.52 0.01
C VAL A 391 11.34 0.48 0.70
N ILE A 392 12.53 0.20 0.17
CA ILE A 392 13.49 -0.74 0.77
C ILE A 392 13.95 -0.24 2.15
N PHE A 393 14.30 1.05 2.26
CA PHE A 393 14.64 1.65 3.56
C PHE A 393 13.50 1.51 4.54
N SER A 394 12.27 1.80 4.10
CA SER A 394 11.10 1.72 4.96
C SER A 394 10.90 0.29 5.46
N ILE A 395 10.78 -0.69 4.57
CA ILE A 395 10.48 -2.08 4.94
C ILE A 395 11.60 -2.68 5.79
N ILE A 396 12.87 -2.48 5.44
CA ILE A 396 13.99 -3.10 6.17
C ILE A 396 14.33 -2.31 7.43
N VAL A 397 14.61 -1.01 7.29
CA VAL A 397 15.10 -0.20 8.42
C VAL A 397 13.95 0.16 9.35
N GLN A 398 12.89 0.80 8.85
CA GLN A 398 11.75 1.15 9.72
C GLN A 398 11.05 -0.13 10.21
N GLY A 399 10.84 -1.12 9.35
CA GLY A 399 10.17 -2.38 9.72
C GLY A 399 10.90 -3.14 10.83
N LEU A 400 12.23 -3.27 10.78
CA LEU A 400 12.97 -3.97 11.84
C LEU A 400 13.19 -3.14 13.12
N THR A 401 12.94 -1.83 13.08
CA THR A 401 13.18 -0.93 14.22
C THR A 401 11.90 -0.42 14.88
N VAL A 402 10.74 -0.49 14.22
CA VAL A 402 9.47 0.03 14.74
C VAL A 402 9.04 -0.68 16.02
N ALA A 403 9.20 -1.99 16.16
CA ALA A 403 8.90 -2.70 17.41
C ALA A 403 9.76 -2.22 18.58
N ARG A 404 11.06 -1.94 18.34
CA ARG A 404 11.96 -1.41 19.38
C ARG A 404 11.53 -0.01 19.82
N LEU A 405 11.14 0.84 18.87
CA LEU A 405 10.61 2.17 19.16
C LEU A 405 9.29 2.08 19.93
N ALA A 406 8.36 1.24 19.48
CA ALA A 406 7.08 0.99 20.13
C ALA A 406 7.27 0.52 21.57
N ASN A 407 8.19 -0.40 21.84
CA ASN A 407 8.51 -0.85 23.20
C ASN A 407 9.11 0.26 24.08
N ARG A 408 9.84 1.21 23.49
CA ARG A 408 10.46 2.32 24.24
C ARG A 408 9.48 3.44 24.59
N VAL A 409 8.53 3.73 23.69
CA VAL A 409 7.65 4.92 23.78
C VAL A 409 6.19 4.55 24.08
N GLY A 410 5.80 3.31 23.83
CA GLY A 410 4.42 2.80 23.96
C GLY A 410 4.14 1.95 25.19
N ARG A 411 5.15 1.63 26.02
CA ARG A 411 4.95 0.92 27.29
C ARG A 411 3.99 1.71 28.19
N GLU A 412 3.02 1.00 28.75
CA GLU A 412 2.35 1.47 29.97
C GLU A 412 3.40 1.60 31.07
N PRO A 413 3.27 2.56 32.00
CA PRO A 413 3.96 2.40 33.27
C PRO A 413 3.50 1.05 33.82
N ASP A 414 4.43 0.15 34.09
CA ASP A 414 4.13 -1.07 34.83
C ASP A 414 3.31 -0.66 36.05
N LEU A 415 2.06 -1.14 36.13
CA LEU A 415 1.28 -0.96 37.35
C LEU A 415 2.06 -1.70 38.44
N VAL A 416 2.56 -0.90 39.38
CA VAL A 416 3.39 -1.26 40.54
C VAL A 416 2.92 -2.53 41.22
#